data_AF-A0A7S0IFM5-F1
#
_entry.id   AF-A0A7S0IFM5-F1
#
_cell.length_a   1.000
_cell.length_b   1.000
_cell.length_c   1.000
_cell.angle_alpha   90.00
_cell.angle_beta   90.00
_cell.angle_gamma   90.00
#
_symmetry.space_group_name_H-M   'P 1'
#
loop_
_entity.id
_entity.type
_entity.pdbx_description
1 polymer ?
#
loop_
_entity_poly.entity_id
_entity_poly.type
_entity_poly.pdbx_seq_one_letter_code
_entity_poly.pdbx_strand_id
1 'polypeptide(L)'
;AKTARAEKRSGSKTGAVVSETEARSLLVAAAAAGPVAAAKVALALPYPSLRPDALAALANVANADLDDDLTALILRAEVIPSLLSAPALYAAVCAAVRRGAEAATVKTPYAVASLAAARCHAAAGTLAMSAAGLHPALVTNDAGVAVLERYLRAHSKRNGDDGGGGGSEAARANRRSVRGKCADGLKALLADLR
;
A
#
# COMPACT_ATOMS: atom_id res chain seq x y z
N ALA A 1 -19.75 36.00 32.64
CA ALA A 1 -20.55 34.90 32.06
C ALA A 1 -20.15 34.70 30.60
N LYS A 2 -20.08 33.43 30.16
CA LYS A 2 -19.42 32.93 28.95
C LYS A 2 -20.02 33.47 27.64
N THR A 3 -19.17 33.96 26.73
CA THR A 3 -19.52 34.19 25.31
C THR A 3 -19.36 32.89 24.54
N ALA A 4 -20.47 32.36 24.03
CA ALA A 4 -20.53 31.19 23.17
C ALA A 4 -19.87 31.48 21.81
N ARG A 5 -18.81 30.74 21.48
CA ARG A 5 -18.17 30.78 20.16
C ARG A 5 -18.83 29.70 19.30
N ALA A 6 -19.57 30.12 18.28
CA ALA A 6 -20.18 29.24 17.31
C ALA A 6 -19.10 28.47 16.52
N GLU A 7 -19.04 27.16 16.73
CA GLU A 7 -18.24 26.25 15.90
C GLU A 7 -18.90 26.09 14.53
N LYS A 8 -18.20 26.57 13.50
CA LYS A 8 -18.48 26.27 12.10
C LYS A 8 -18.44 24.75 11.90
N ARG A 9 -19.60 24.15 11.67
CA ARG A 9 -19.73 22.80 11.10
C ARG A 9 -19.16 22.81 9.68
N SER A 10 -17.91 22.38 9.55
CA SER A 10 -17.33 21.99 8.26
C SER A 10 -17.81 20.57 7.95
N GLY A 11 -18.79 20.46 7.06
CA GLY A 11 -19.26 19.18 6.55
C GLY A 11 -18.20 18.55 5.65
N SER A 12 -17.42 17.62 6.17
CA SER A 12 -16.77 16.60 5.34
C SER A 12 -17.75 15.46 5.14
N LYS A 13 -18.03 15.11 3.90
CA LYS A 13 -18.79 13.91 3.50
C LYS A 13 -18.12 12.67 4.09
N THR A 14 -18.52 12.26 5.30
CA THR A 14 -18.13 10.97 5.87
C THR A 14 -18.92 9.90 5.12
N GLY A 15 -18.24 9.21 4.19
CA GLY A 15 -18.72 7.94 3.67
C GLY A 15 -19.12 7.04 4.84
N ALA A 16 -20.21 6.29 4.67
CA ALA A 16 -20.87 5.49 5.70
C ALA A 16 -19.86 4.92 6.72
N VAL A 17 -19.87 5.48 7.94
CA VAL A 17 -19.00 5.03 9.03
C VAL A 17 -19.68 3.79 9.61
N VAL A 18 -19.49 2.66 8.93
CA VAL A 18 -19.77 1.33 9.51
C VAL A 18 -19.02 1.28 10.83
N SER A 19 -19.72 1.11 11.95
CA SER A 19 -19.11 1.00 13.28
C SER A 19 -18.13 -0.19 13.35
N GLU A 20 -17.19 -0.18 14.31
CA GLU A 20 -16.26 -1.32 14.45
C GLU A 20 -17.01 -2.64 14.73
N THR A 21 -18.13 -2.59 15.44
CA THR A 21 -19.00 -3.75 15.70
C THR A 21 -19.67 -4.28 14.43
N GLU A 22 -20.14 -3.38 13.55
CA GLU A 22 -20.68 -3.77 12.25
C GLU A 22 -19.58 -4.28 11.32
N ALA A 23 -18.39 -3.67 11.38
CA ALA A 23 -17.22 -4.12 10.64
C ALA A 23 -16.81 -5.56 11.00
N ARG A 24 -16.85 -5.91 12.29
CA ARG A 24 -16.64 -7.28 12.77
C ARG A 24 -17.74 -8.22 12.27
N SER A 25 -18.98 -7.78 12.27
CA SER A 25 -20.11 -8.57 11.76
C SER A 25 -19.98 -8.84 10.25
N LEU A 26 -19.59 -7.83 9.47
CA LEU A 26 -19.31 -7.96 8.04
C LEU A 26 -18.13 -8.90 7.79
N LEU A 27 -17.09 -8.84 8.62
CA LEU A 27 -15.95 -9.75 8.52
C LEU A 27 -16.35 -11.21 8.76
N VAL A 28 -17.20 -11.48 9.75
CA VAL A 28 -17.74 -12.83 10.00
C VAL A 28 -18.56 -13.31 8.80
N ALA A 29 -19.42 -12.47 8.25
CA ALA A 29 -20.19 -12.79 7.05
C ALA A 29 -19.28 -13.04 5.83
N ALA A 30 -18.24 -12.23 5.65
CA ALA A 30 -17.27 -12.38 4.58
C ALA A 30 -16.42 -13.65 4.74
N ALA A 31 -16.07 -14.04 5.96
CA ALA A 31 -15.36 -15.29 6.23
C ALA A 31 -16.18 -16.52 5.81
N ALA A 32 -17.51 -16.47 5.96
CA ALA A 32 -18.40 -17.52 5.45
C ALA A 32 -18.41 -17.61 3.91
N ALA A 33 -18.19 -16.48 3.22
CA ALA A 33 -18.06 -16.44 1.76
C ALA A 33 -16.67 -16.87 1.26
N GLY A 34 -15.66 -16.89 2.13
CA GLY A 34 -14.32 -17.39 1.85
C GLY A 34 -13.19 -16.43 2.27
N PRO A 35 -11.94 -16.90 2.25
CA PRO A 35 -10.81 -16.17 2.81
C PRO A 35 -10.43 -14.90 2.01
N VAL A 36 -10.66 -14.90 0.69
CA VAL A 36 -10.46 -13.70 -0.16
C VAL A 36 -11.43 -12.58 0.24
N ALA A 37 -12.71 -12.91 0.44
CA ALA A 37 -13.73 -11.93 0.84
C ALA A 37 -13.43 -11.35 2.23
N ALA A 38 -13.05 -12.20 3.18
CA ALA A 38 -12.62 -11.77 4.52
C ALA A 38 -11.42 -10.81 4.46
N ALA A 39 -10.38 -11.14 3.69
CA ALA A 39 -9.22 -10.29 3.50
C ALA A 39 -9.60 -8.93 2.88
N LYS A 40 -10.44 -8.92 1.84
CA LYS A 40 -10.92 -7.67 1.22
C LYS A 40 -11.67 -6.79 2.22
N VAL A 41 -12.61 -7.34 2.98
CA VAL A 41 -13.38 -6.57 3.97
C VAL A 41 -12.48 -6.01 5.06
N ALA A 42 -11.60 -6.82 5.63
CA ALA A 42 -10.71 -6.39 6.69
C ALA A 42 -9.71 -5.31 6.23
N LEU A 43 -9.23 -5.37 4.98
CA LEU A 43 -8.29 -4.37 4.43
C LEU A 43 -8.98 -3.10 3.89
N ALA A 44 -10.23 -3.19 3.46
CA ALA A 44 -10.99 -2.06 2.94
C ALA A 44 -11.45 -1.10 4.07
N LEU A 45 -11.68 -1.64 5.26
CA LEU A 45 -12.18 -0.88 6.40
C LEU A 45 -11.06 -0.16 7.16
N PRO A 46 -11.31 1.04 7.72
CA PRO A 46 -10.30 1.85 8.40
C PRO A 46 -10.03 1.40 9.85
N TYR A 47 -10.15 0.11 10.14
CA TYR A 47 -10.02 -0.46 11.50
C TYR A 47 -8.74 -1.28 11.62
N PRO A 48 -7.65 -0.73 12.22
CA PRO A 48 -6.40 -1.47 12.40
C PRO A 48 -6.55 -2.75 13.21
N SER A 49 -7.56 -2.81 14.10
CA SER A 49 -7.90 -4.00 14.89
C SER A 49 -8.30 -5.21 14.05
N LEU A 50 -8.70 -5.03 12.79
CA LEU A 50 -9.06 -6.11 11.86
C LEU A 50 -7.86 -6.62 11.03
N ARG A 51 -6.70 -5.97 11.11
CA ARG A 51 -5.50 -6.38 10.35
C ARG A 51 -5.02 -7.81 10.67
N PRO A 52 -5.03 -8.28 11.94
CA PRO A 52 -4.66 -9.66 12.24
C PRO A 52 -5.55 -10.68 11.53
N ASP A 53 -6.86 -10.40 11.46
CA ASP A 53 -7.82 -11.27 10.77
C ASP A 53 -7.58 -11.25 9.25
N ALA A 54 -7.25 -10.08 8.68
CA ALA A 54 -6.84 -9.97 7.28
C ALA A 54 -5.60 -10.84 6.98
N LEU A 55 -4.59 -10.78 7.85
CA LEU A 55 -3.36 -11.56 7.70
C LEU A 55 -3.63 -13.07 7.81
N ALA A 56 -4.48 -13.48 8.76
CA ALA A 56 -4.90 -14.87 8.90
C ALA A 56 -5.67 -15.37 7.67
N ALA A 57 -6.58 -14.55 7.13
CA ALA A 57 -7.31 -14.87 5.91
C ALA A 57 -6.36 -14.96 4.71
N LEU A 58 -5.43 -14.01 4.56
CA LEU A 58 -4.42 -14.00 3.49
C LEU A 58 -3.47 -15.19 3.54
N ALA A 59 -3.10 -15.69 4.73
CA ALA A 59 -2.28 -16.89 4.87
C ALA A 59 -2.97 -18.13 4.24
N ASN A 60 -4.30 -18.19 4.30
CA ASN A 60 -5.10 -19.25 3.67
C ASN A 60 -5.29 -19.07 2.16
N VAL A 61 -4.87 -17.92 1.60
CA VAL A 61 -5.00 -17.56 0.17
C VAL A 61 -3.66 -17.67 -0.55
N ALA A 62 -2.57 -18.02 0.12
CA ALA A 62 -1.19 -17.93 -0.37
C ALA A 62 -0.87 -18.65 -1.71
N ASN A 63 -1.78 -19.49 -2.23
CA ASN A 63 -1.66 -20.18 -3.52
C ASN A 63 -2.75 -19.80 -4.54
N ALA A 64 -3.67 -18.91 -4.21
CA ALA A 64 -4.73 -18.48 -5.12
C ALA A 64 -4.29 -17.25 -5.93
N ASP A 65 -4.78 -17.16 -7.17
CA ASP A 65 -4.61 -15.95 -7.98
C ASP A 65 -5.20 -14.75 -7.25
N LEU A 66 -4.32 -13.85 -6.79
CA LEU A 66 -4.71 -12.57 -6.23
C LEU A 66 -5.34 -11.75 -7.36
N ASP A 67 -6.62 -11.39 -7.19
CA ASP A 67 -7.24 -10.41 -8.06
C ASP A 67 -6.65 -9.01 -7.82
N ASP A 68 -6.90 -8.13 -8.79
CA ASP A 68 -6.34 -6.78 -8.82
C ASP A 68 -6.81 -5.93 -7.62
N ASP A 69 -8.04 -6.15 -7.16
CA ASP A 69 -8.64 -5.43 -6.03
C ASP A 69 -7.94 -5.79 -4.72
N LEU A 70 -7.76 -7.08 -4.45
CA LEU A 70 -7.06 -7.56 -3.25
C LEU A 70 -5.60 -7.13 -3.27
N THR A 71 -4.94 -7.19 -4.43
CA THR A 71 -3.58 -6.71 -4.61
C THR A 71 -3.47 -5.21 -4.26
N ALA A 72 -4.41 -4.39 -4.73
CA ALA A 72 -4.41 -2.96 -4.43
C ALA A 72 -4.69 -2.65 -2.94
N LEU A 73 -5.57 -3.42 -2.29
CA LEU A 73 -5.84 -3.31 -0.86
C LEU A 73 -4.61 -3.66 -0.03
N ILE A 74 -3.91 -4.76 -0.35
CA ILE A 74 -2.65 -5.15 0.29
C ILE A 74 -1.60 -4.05 0.16
N LEU A 75 -1.41 -3.52 -1.05
CA LEU A 75 -0.41 -2.47 -1.31
C LEU A 75 -0.73 -1.15 -0.56
N ARG A 76 -2.00 -0.93 -0.21
CA ARG A 76 -2.46 0.27 0.50
C ARG A 76 -2.42 0.14 2.02
N ALA A 77 -2.63 -1.05 2.57
CA ALA A 77 -2.92 -1.24 3.99
C ALA A 77 -1.69 -1.18 4.93
N GLU A 78 -0.48 -0.93 4.42
CA GLU A 78 0.77 -0.92 5.19
C GLU A 78 1.06 -2.24 5.93
N VAL A 79 0.38 -3.33 5.54
CA VAL A 79 0.52 -4.68 6.13
C VAL A 79 1.67 -5.47 5.52
N ILE A 80 2.31 -4.95 4.46
CA ILE A 80 3.34 -5.67 3.69
C ILE A 80 4.54 -6.11 4.54
N PRO A 81 5.05 -5.33 5.51
CA PRO A 81 6.09 -5.84 6.42
C PRO A 81 5.67 -7.12 7.14
N SER A 82 4.40 -7.21 7.57
CA SER A 82 3.84 -8.40 8.20
C SER A 82 3.62 -9.56 7.21
N LEU A 83 3.54 -9.29 5.91
CA LEU A 83 3.44 -10.31 4.86
C LEU A 83 4.79 -10.96 4.53
N LEU A 84 5.92 -10.41 5.00
CA LEU A 84 7.23 -11.01 4.77
C LEU A 84 7.40 -12.36 5.49
N SER A 85 6.57 -12.65 6.49
CA SER A 85 6.47 -13.98 7.10
C SER A 85 5.78 -15.01 6.22
N ALA A 86 5.18 -14.59 5.10
CA ALA A 86 4.49 -15.45 4.11
C ALA A 86 5.10 -15.25 2.70
N PRO A 87 6.25 -15.89 2.39
CA PRO A 87 7.00 -15.65 1.15
C PRO A 87 6.21 -15.90 -0.15
N ALA A 88 5.34 -16.93 -0.16
CA ALA A 88 4.53 -17.27 -1.32
C ALA A 88 3.54 -16.15 -1.67
N LEU A 89 2.88 -15.58 -0.66
CA LEU A 89 1.96 -14.46 -0.83
C LEU A 89 2.69 -13.19 -1.28
N TYR A 90 3.87 -12.92 -0.71
CA TYR A 90 4.70 -11.81 -1.16
C TYR A 90 5.13 -11.95 -2.64
N ALA A 91 5.47 -13.17 -3.05
CA ALA A 91 5.79 -13.48 -4.44
C ALA A 91 4.58 -13.29 -5.38
N ALA A 92 3.38 -13.70 -4.94
CA ALA A 92 2.13 -13.48 -5.69
C ALA A 92 1.82 -11.99 -5.88
N VAL A 93 2.01 -11.15 -4.85
CA VAL A 93 1.88 -9.69 -4.95
C VAL A 93 2.89 -9.11 -5.95
N CYS A 94 4.15 -9.55 -5.89
CA CYS A 94 5.17 -9.12 -6.85
C CYS A 94 4.83 -9.54 -8.29
N ALA A 95 4.28 -10.74 -8.48
CA ALA A 95 3.83 -11.22 -9.79
C ALA A 95 2.63 -10.39 -10.31
N ALA A 96 1.65 -10.09 -9.47
CA ALA A 96 0.51 -9.25 -9.84
C ALA A 96 0.94 -7.83 -10.25
N VAL A 97 1.88 -7.23 -9.49
CA VAL A 97 2.47 -5.93 -9.83
C VAL A 97 3.18 -5.96 -11.18
N ARG A 98 3.92 -7.03 -11.47
CA ARG A 98 4.64 -7.19 -12.75
C ARG A 98 3.69 -7.36 -13.95
N ARG A 99 2.54 -8.01 -13.75
CA ARG A 99 1.49 -8.13 -14.78
C ARG A 99 0.80 -6.80 -15.10
N GLY A 100 1.04 -5.75 -14.29
CA GLY A 100 0.54 -4.41 -14.57
C GLY A 100 -0.92 -4.21 -14.16
N ALA A 101 -1.40 -4.92 -13.14
CA ALA A 101 -2.72 -4.66 -12.53
C ALA A 101 -2.89 -3.15 -12.27
N GLU A 102 -3.88 -2.51 -12.89
CA GLU A 102 -4.02 -1.04 -12.93
C GLU A 102 -4.00 -0.44 -11.51
N ALA A 103 -4.78 -1.03 -10.61
CA ALA A 103 -4.88 -0.60 -9.22
C ALA A 103 -3.55 -0.79 -8.45
N ALA A 104 -2.76 -1.81 -8.81
CA ALA A 104 -1.44 -2.02 -8.24
C ALA A 104 -0.49 -0.89 -8.65
N THR A 105 -0.43 -0.52 -9.93
CA THR A 105 0.50 0.52 -10.43
C THR A 105 0.37 1.86 -9.69
N VAL A 106 -0.86 2.24 -9.32
CA VAL A 106 -1.15 3.49 -8.60
C VAL A 106 -0.70 3.42 -7.13
N LYS A 107 -0.65 2.23 -6.53
CA LYS A 107 -0.36 2.02 -5.10
C LYS A 107 1.03 1.47 -4.82
N THR A 108 1.72 0.90 -5.81
CA THR A 108 3.08 0.37 -5.67
C THR A 108 4.08 1.38 -5.11
N PRO A 109 4.10 2.68 -5.49
CA PRO A 109 5.01 3.65 -4.88
C PRO A 109 4.85 3.79 -3.36
N TYR A 110 3.62 3.70 -2.86
CA TYR A 110 3.34 3.75 -1.43
C TYR A 110 3.86 2.51 -0.70
N ALA A 111 3.59 1.34 -1.28
CA ALA A 111 4.04 0.07 -0.75
C ALA A 111 5.58 0.00 -0.65
N VAL A 112 6.28 0.40 -1.73
CA VAL A 112 7.75 0.46 -1.77
C VAL A 112 8.28 1.42 -0.70
N ALA A 113 7.68 2.61 -0.57
CA ALA A 113 8.07 3.59 0.44
C ALA A 113 7.85 3.08 1.87
N SER A 114 6.72 2.41 2.13
CA SER A 114 6.40 1.84 3.44
C SER A 114 7.38 0.75 3.83
N LEU A 115 7.77 -0.12 2.90
CA LEU A 115 8.78 -1.17 3.14
C LEU A 115 10.15 -0.57 3.40
N ALA A 116 10.57 0.45 2.64
CA ALA A 116 11.83 1.15 2.87
C ALA A 116 11.87 1.85 4.24
N ALA A 117 10.77 2.50 4.64
CA ALA A 117 10.64 3.12 5.96
C ALA A 117 10.68 2.08 7.11
N ALA A 118 10.13 0.88 6.88
CA ALA A 118 10.19 -0.25 7.80
C ALA A 118 11.55 -0.98 7.79
N ARG A 119 12.57 -0.46 7.08
CA ARG A 119 13.90 -1.05 6.91
C ARG A 119 13.89 -2.43 6.22
N CYS A 120 12.84 -2.75 5.48
CA CYS A 120 12.73 -3.99 4.71
C CYS A 120 13.28 -3.79 3.28
N HIS A 121 14.55 -3.40 3.16
CA HIS A 121 15.14 -2.91 1.90
C HIS A 121 15.18 -3.96 0.79
N ALA A 122 15.46 -5.23 1.11
CA ALA A 122 15.45 -6.32 0.13
C ALA A 122 14.06 -6.54 -0.47
N ALA A 123 13.02 -6.49 0.37
CA ALA A 123 11.63 -6.57 -0.07
C ALA A 123 11.26 -5.33 -0.91
N ALA A 124 11.52 -4.13 -0.39
CA ALA A 124 11.26 -2.88 -1.10
C ALA A 124 11.92 -2.86 -2.49
N GLY A 125 13.16 -3.33 -2.59
CA GLY A 125 13.89 -3.49 -3.85
C GLY A 125 13.24 -4.50 -4.79
N THR A 126 12.85 -5.67 -4.28
CA THR A 126 12.13 -6.70 -5.08
C THR A 126 10.81 -6.17 -5.66
N LEU A 127 10.06 -5.41 -4.86
CA LEU A 127 8.80 -4.80 -5.30
C LEU A 127 9.03 -3.68 -6.32
N ALA A 128 10.05 -2.83 -6.10
CA ALA A 128 10.44 -1.78 -7.05
C ALA A 128 10.93 -2.37 -8.39
N MET A 129 11.71 -3.45 -8.35
CA MET A 129 12.16 -4.18 -9.54
C MET A 129 10.98 -4.80 -10.29
N SER A 130 10.03 -5.40 -9.56
CA SER A 130 8.80 -5.94 -10.16
C SER A 130 7.96 -4.86 -10.84
N ALA A 131 7.87 -3.67 -10.24
CA ALA A 131 7.21 -2.51 -10.81
C ALA A 131 7.92 -1.97 -12.06
N ALA A 132 9.24 -2.09 -12.11
CA ALA A 132 10.07 -1.73 -13.25
C ALA A 132 10.08 -2.80 -14.37
N GLY A 133 9.38 -3.92 -14.19
CA GLY A 133 9.37 -5.02 -15.16
C GLY A 133 10.68 -5.82 -15.22
N LEU A 134 11.53 -5.71 -14.20
CA LEU A 134 12.82 -6.42 -14.16
C LEU A 134 12.62 -7.89 -13.74
N HIS A 135 13.38 -8.78 -14.37
CA HIS A 135 13.27 -10.22 -14.12
C HIS A 135 13.79 -10.58 -12.72
N PRO A 136 13.10 -11.48 -11.96
CA PRO A 136 13.52 -11.88 -10.61
C PRO A 136 14.94 -12.46 -10.51
N ALA A 137 15.45 -13.07 -11.59
CA ALA A 137 16.81 -13.60 -11.64
C ALA A 137 17.90 -12.51 -11.53
N LEU A 138 17.55 -11.23 -11.73
CA LEU A 138 18.47 -10.10 -11.58
C LEU A 138 18.45 -9.53 -10.16
N VAL A 139 17.63 -10.08 -9.25
CA VAL A 139 17.50 -9.61 -7.87
C VAL A 139 18.69 -10.09 -7.06
N THR A 140 19.79 -9.34 -7.10
CA THR A 140 20.79 -9.35 -6.04
C THR A 140 20.47 -8.26 -5.03
N ASN A 141 20.95 -8.40 -3.79
CA ASN A 141 20.70 -7.38 -2.75
C ASN A 141 21.20 -5.99 -3.20
N ASP A 142 22.37 -5.91 -3.82
CA ASP A 142 22.95 -4.64 -4.30
C ASP A 142 22.16 -4.03 -5.47
N ALA A 143 21.75 -4.87 -6.43
CA ALA A 143 20.90 -4.41 -7.53
C ALA A 143 19.53 -3.95 -7.01
N GLY A 144 18.97 -4.65 -6.03
CA GLY A 144 17.72 -4.28 -5.37
C GLY A 144 17.81 -2.93 -4.66
N VAL A 145 18.90 -2.67 -3.93
CA VAL A 145 19.14 -1.39 -3.25
C VAL A 145 19.34 -0.25 -4.26
N ALA A 146 20.13 -0.47 -5.32
CA ALA A 146 20.35 0.55 -6.35
C ALA A 146 19.06 0.91 -7.10
N VAL A 147 18.24 -0.10 -7.44
CA VAL A 147 16.92 0.12 -8.07
C VAL A 147 15.98 0.81 -7.11
N LEU A 148 15.95 0.41 -5.83
CA LEU A 148 15.12 1.02 -4.80
C LEU A 148 15.46 2.50 -4.62
N GLU A 149 16.75 2.84 -4.51
CA GLU A 149 17.20 4.22 -4.39
C GLU A 149 16.76 5.06 -5.59
N ARG A 150 17.00 4.56 -6.82
CA ARG A 150 16.58 5.23 -8.05
C ARG A 150 15.07 5.40 -8.11
N TYR A 151 14.32 4.38 -7.72
CA TYR A 151 12.86 4.38 -7.70
C TYR A 151 12.31 5.42 -6.71
N LEU A 152 12.79 5.41 -5.47
CA LEU A 152 12.38 6.37 -4.44
C LEU A 152 12.79 7.81 -4.81
N ARG A 153 13.97 8.02 -5.41
CA ARG A 153 14.39 9.33 -5.94
C ARG A 153 13.45 9.81 -7.05
N ALA A 154 13.09 8.96 -8.00
CA ALA A 154 12.18 9.32 -9.09
C ALA A 154 10.78 9.74 -8.56
N HIS A 155 10.23 8.99 -7.60
CA HIS A 155 8.91 9.25 -7.03
C HIS A 155 8.89 10.36 -5.97
N SER A 156 10.02 10.66 -5.32
CA SER A 156 10.17 11.81 -4.40
C SER A 156 10.49 13.13 -5.10
N LYS A 157 11.13 13.10 -6.28
CA LYS A 157 11.54 14.32 -7.00
C LYS A 157 10.53 14.86 -8.00
N ARG A 158 9.65 14.05 -8.62
CA ARG A 158 8.77 14.49 -9.74
C ARG A 158 8.16 15.89 -9.48
N ASN A 159 8.79 16.87 -10.10
CA ASN A 159 8.42 18.28 -10.19
C ASN A 159 8.68 18.64 -11.66
N GLY A 160 7.62 18.97 -12.40
CA GLY A 160 7.74 20.05 -13.38
C GLY A 160 7.72 19.76 -14.88
N ASP A 161 7.17 18.65 -15.40
CA ASP A 161 6.94 18.56 -16.86
C ASP A 161 5.79 17.61 -17.24
N ASP A 162 4.57 18.00 -16.88
CA ASP A 162 3.38 17.72 -17.67
C ASP A 162 2.49 18.95 -17.50
N GLY A 163 2.70 19.94 -18.36
CA GLY A 163 1.78 21.05 -18.52
C GLY A 163 0.37 20.53 -18.84
N GLY A 164 -0.65 21.17 -18.26
CA GLY A 164 -2.03 21.04 -18.71
C GLY A 164 -2.92 20.12 -17.88
N GLY A 165 -3.89 20.75 -17.19
CA GLY A 165 -5.29 20.33 -17.22
C GLY A 165 -5.72 19.03 -16.52
N GLY A 166 -6.62 19.16 -15.54
CA GLY A 166 -7.72 18.19 -15.41
C GLY A 166 -7.64 17.05 -14.39
N GLY A 167 -6.60 16.94 -13.56
CA GLY A 167 -6.60 15.95 -12.46
C GLY A 167 -7.51 16.37 -11.31
N SER A 168 -8.41 15.47 -10.84
CA SER A 168 -9.22 15.73 -9.64
C SER A 168 -8.35 16.12 -8.44
N GLU A 169 -8.90 16.91 -7.51
CA GLU A 169 -8.18 17.33 -6.31
C GLU A 169 -7.66 16.12 -5.49
N ALA A 170 -8.42 15.02 -5.48
CA ALA A 170 -8.03 13.76 -4.89
C ALA A 170 -6.77 13.15 -5.55
N ALA A 171 -6.66 13.21 -6.88
CA ALA A 171 -5.47 12.73 -7.58
C ALA A 171 -4.23 13.58 -7.27
N ARG A 172 -4.40 14.91 -7.12
CA ARG A 172 -3.31 15.80 -6.69
C ARG A 172 -2.88 15.55 -5.26
N ALA A 173 -3.82 15.37 -4.34
CA ALA A 173 -3.55 15.04 -2.93
C ALA A 173 -2.81 13.70 -2.79
N ASN A 174 -3.26 12.68 -3.53
CA ASN A 174 -2.60 11.37 -3.58
C ASN A 174 -1.15 11.50 -4.09
N ARG A 175 -0.89 12.24 -5.17
CA ARG A 175 0.49 12.46 -5.66
C ARG A 175 1.41 13.14 -4.64
N ARG A 176 0.91 14.15 -3.92
CA ARG A 176 1.69 14.82 -2.85
C ARG A 176 2.01 13.87 -1.69
N SER A 177 1.03 13.05 -1.30
CA SER A 177 1.21 12.06 -0.25
C SER A 177 2.20 10.95 -0.65
N VAL A 178 2.15 10.44 -1.88
CA VAL A 178 3.16 9.50 -2.43
C VAL A 178 4.54 10.12 -2.29
N ARG A 179 4.70 11.36 -2.74
CA ARG A 179 5.99 12.05 -2.76
C ARG A 179 6.60 12.17 -1.36
N GLY A 180 5.80 12.57 -0.38
CA GLY A 180 6.23 12.66 1.02
C GLY A 180 6.73 11.31 1.54
N LYS A 181 5.91 10.25 1.38
CA LYS A 181 6.28 8.90 1.82
C LYS A 181 7.52 8.37 1.11
N CYS A 182 7.67 8.57 -0.21
CA CYS A 182 8.87 8.16 -0.93
C CYS A 182 10.12 8.94 -0.47
N ALA A 183 9.98 10.23 -0.11
CA ALA A 183 11.08 11.00 0.44
C ALA A 183 11.51 10.49 1.83
N ASP A 184 10.56 10.10 2.67
CA ASP A 184 10.84 9.52 3.98
C ASP A 184 11.47 8.12 3.87
N GLY A 185 10.97 7.29 2.96
CA GLY A 185 11.60 6.00 2.62
C GLY A 185 13.03 6.16 2.09
N LEU A 186 13.29 7.18 1.25
CA LEU A 186 14.64 7.47 0.75
C LEU A 186 15.57 7.90 1.89
N LYS A 187 15.10 8.73 2.82
CA LYS A 187 15.88 9.12 4.00
C LYS A 187 16.23 7.92 4.86
N ALA A 188 15.28 7.01 5.10
CA ALA A 188 15.51 5.79 5.86
C ALA A 188 16.57 4.89 5.19
N LEU A 189 16.46 4.68 3.87
CA LEU A 189 17.44 3.91 3.10
C LEU A 189 18.85 4.52 3.20
N LEU A 190 18.98 5.83 2.99
CA LEU A 190 20.27 6.52 3.03
C LEU A 190 20.88 6.58 4.44
N ALA A 191 20.05 6.51 5.49
CA ALA A 191 20.53 6.44 6.87
C ALA A 191 21.15 5.08 7.20
N ASP A 192 20.64 4.00 6.60
CA ASP A 192 21.14 2.64 6.84
C ASP A 192 22.36 2.27 5.97
N LEU A 193 22.61 3.00 4.89
CA LEU A 193 23.78 2.82 4.01
C LEU A 193 25.01 3.64 4.42
N ARG A 194 24.88 4.49 5.46
CA ARG A 194 25.96 5.31 6.02
C ARG A 194 26.55 4.65 7.25
#